data_AF-A0A7C1BTU0-F1
#
_entry.id   AF-A0A7C1BTU0-F1
#
_cell.length_a   1.000
_cell.length_b   1.000
_cell.length_c   1.000
_cell.angle_alpha   90.00
_cell.angle_beta   90.00
_cell.angle_gamma   90.00
#
_symmetry.space_group_name_H-M   'P 1'
#
loop_
_entity.id
_entity.type
_entity.pdbx_description
1 polymer ?
#
loop_
_entity_poly.entity_id
_entity_poly.type
_entity_poly.pdbx_seq_one_letter_code
_entity_poly.pdbx_strand_id
1 'polypeptide(L)'
;MRLIAEKAENCEQALEMMKMLIGRGYVGNAGYRRGMIFLFVDPKKGLIIENTSEKLDYKFVERGVFVYTNHFLLEEMKGEIDEKRIHEVPSKSSNIRWLRGKELIEEMGNRKIGVEDLKRFSRDTKNFPYSLCNNSNIFPWRTLSAFIHKIGHTSGEIHYSFISNGVPISTKYICLSITEEETPLSLLTDYVI
;
A
#
# COMPACT_ATOMS: atom_id res chain seq x y z
N MET A 1 -12.15 1.42 3.91
CA MET A 1 -11.21 0.45 4.51
C MET A 1 -11.79 -0.29 5.70
N ARG A 2 -12.16 0.38 6.79
CA ARG A 2 -12.69 -0.28 8.01
C ARG A 2 -13.74 -1.37 7.75
N LEU A 3 -14.82 -1.02 7.06
CA LEU A 3 -15.90 -1.97 6.78
C LEU A 3 -15.43 -3.22 6.03
N ILE A 4 -14.57 -3.06 5.02
CA ILE A 4 -14.07 -4.20 4.23
C ILE A 4 -13.13 -5.05 5.07
N ALA A 5 -12.19 -4.44 5.81
CA ALA A 5 -11.24 -5.15 6.65
C ALA A 5 -11.92 -5.94 7.79
N GLU A 6 -13.06 -5.46 8.30
CA GLU A 6 -13.81 -6.11 9.39
C GLU A 6 -14.82 -7.17 8.90
N LYS A 7 -15.20 -7.17 7.61
CA LYS A 7 -16.33 -7.97 7.11
C LYS A 7 -16.02 -8.89 5.94
N ALA A 8 -15.00 -8.59 5.13
CA ALA A 8 -14.62 -9.44 4.03
C ALA A 8 -13.73 -10.58 4.52
N GLU A 9 -14.10 -11.81 4.21
CA GLU A 9 -13.33 -13.02 4.57
C GLU A 9 -12.23 -13.35 3.55
N ASN A 10 -12.33 -12.80 2.33
CA ASN A 10 -11.41 -13.05 1.22
C ASN A 10 -11.45 -11.91 0.19
N CYS A 11 -10.53 -11.96 -0.77
CA CYS A 11 -10.43 -10.95 -1.82
C CYS A 11 -11.71 -10.83 -2.67
N GLU A 12 -12.41 -11.92 -2.98
CA GLU A 12 -13.66 -11.87 -3.75
C GLU A 12 -14.76 -11.10 -3.01
N GLN A 13 -14.96 -11.39 -1.72
CA GLN A 13 -15.91 -10.64 -0.90
C GLN A 13 -15.48 -9.17 -0.76
N ALA A 14 -14.19 -8.88 -0.64
CA ALA A 14 -13.68 -7.52 -0.60
C ALA A 14 -14.03 -6.73 -1.88
N LEU A 15 -13.92 -7.37 -3.05
CA LEU A 15 -14.31 -6.77 -4.33
C LEU A 15 -15.81 -6.48 -4.39
N GLU A 16 -16.65 -7.45 -4.04
CA GLU A 16 -18.11 -7.27 -4.08
C GLU A 16 -18.58 -6.19 -3.10
N MET A 17 -17.99 -6.14 -1.91
CA MET A 17 -18.22 -5.05 -0.96
C MET A 17 -17.77 -3.71 -1.51
N MET A 18 -16.61 -3.63 -2.18
CA MET A 18 -16.14 -2.39 -2.80
C MET A 18 -17.11 -1.90 -3.87
N LYS A 19 -17.56 -2.77 -4.78
CA LYS A 19 -18.56 -2.45 -5.80
C LYS A 19 -19.86 -1.93 -5.19
N MET A 20 -20.36 -2.60 -4.15
CA MET A 20 -21.55 -2.15 -3.40
C MET A 20 -21.34 -0.75 -2.80
N LEU A 21 -20.19 -0.50 -2.17
CA LEU A 21 -19.90 0.79 -1.54
C LEU A 21 -19.79 1.93 -2.57
N ILE A 22 -19.21 1.65 -3.73
CA ILE A 22 -19.16 2.59 -4.86
C ILE A 22 -20.59 2.87 -5.38
N GLY A 23 -21.38 1.81 -5.62
CA GLY A 23 -22.77 1.95 -6.10
C GLY A 23 -23.68 2.72 -5.12
N ARG A 24 -23.36 2.73 -3.83
CA ARG A 24 -24.04 3.53 -2.79
C ARG A 24 -23.44 4.92 -2.59
N GLY A 25 -22.38 5.27 -3.32
CA GLY A 25 -21.73 6.57 -3.23
C GLY A 25 -20.88 6.80 -1.97
N TYR A 26 -20.48 5.73 -1.26
CA TYR A 26 -19.60 5.85 -0.09
C TYR A 26 -18.11 5.90 -0.46
N VAL A 27 -17.76 5.47 -1.66
CA VAL A 27 -16.39 5.41 -2.18
C VAL A 27 -16.38 6.09 -3.54
N GLY A 28 -15.40 6.96 -3.80
CA GLY A 28 -15.20 7.63 -5.10
C GLY A 28 -15.68 9.07 -5.13
N ASN A 29 -16.50 9.50 -4.17
CA ASN A 29 -17.20 10.79 -4.21
C ASN A 29 -16.46 11.97 -3.57
N ALA A 30 -15.24 11.77 -3.06
CA ALA A 30 -14.44 12.82 -2.43
C ALA A 30 -13.75 13.71 -3.47
N GLY A 31 -14.53 14.53 -4.18
CA GLY A 31 -14.06 15.43 -5.24
C GLY A 31 -14.09 14.81 -6.63
N TYR A 32 -14.39 15.62 -7.65
CA TYR A 32 -14.50 15.18 -9.05
C TYR A 32 -13.21 14.47 -9.49
N ARG A 33 -13.32 13.22 -9.94
CA ARG A 33 -12.21 12.38 -10.43
C ARG A 33 -11.06 12.13 -9.45
N ARG A 34 -11.32 12.17 -8.14
CA ARG A 34 -10.31 11.71 -7.18
C ARG A 34 -10.07 10.20 -7.35
N GLY A 35 -8.87 9.84 -7.77
CA GLY A 35 -8.45 8.45 -7.90
C GLY A 35 -8.08 7.80 -6.57
N MET A 36 -8.38 6.52 -6.43
CA MET A 36 -8.01 5.69 -5.29
C MET A 36 -7.48 4.33 -5.75
N ILE A 37 -6.52 3.80 -4.99
CA ILE A 37 -5.92 2.49 -5.20
C ILE A 37 -6.09 1.72 -3.90
N PHE A 38 -6.65 0.51 -3.99
CA PHE A 38 -6.80 -0.40 -2.87
C PHE A 38 -6.09 -1.71 -3.16
N LEU A 39 -5.35 -2.19 -2.17
CA LEU A 39 -4.66 -3.46 -2.21
C LEU A 39 -5.22 -4.33 -1.09
N PHE A 40 -5.73 -5.50 -1.44
CA PHE A 40 -6.18 -6.52 -0.51
C PHE A 40 -5.37 -7.80 -0.72
N VAL A 41 -5.22 -8.59 0.33
CA VAL A 41 -4.54 -9.88 0.27
C VAL A 41 -5.22 -10.85 1.22
N ASP A 42 -5.37 -12.08 0.77
CA ASP A 42 -5.77 -13.24 1.55
C ASP A 42 -4.74 -14.39 1.36
N PRO A 43 -4.87 -15.53 2.07
CA PRO A 43 -3.92 -16.64 1.94
C PRO A 43 -3.73 -17.21 0.53
N LYS A 44 -4.69 -17.00 -0.38
CA LYS A 44 -4.73 -17.57 -1.72
C LYS A 44 -4.28 -16.57 -2.78
N LYS A 45 -4.63 -15.29 -2.66
CA LYS A 45 -4.40 -14.28 -3.69
C LYS A 45 -4.31 -12.86 -3.14
N GLY A 46 -3.78 -11.97 -3.97
CA GLY A 46 -3.95 -10.53 -3.86
C GLY A 46 -5.08 -10.02 -4.75
N LEU A 47 -5.62 -8.86 -4.40
CA LEU A 47 -6.55 -8.10 -5.22
C LEU A 47 -6.08 -6.64 -5.28
N ILE A 48 -5.96 -6.14 -6.50
CA ILE A 48 -5.70 -4.74 -6.80
C ILE A 48 -7.00 -4.14 -7.30
N ILE A 49 -7.40 -2.99 -6.76
CA ILE A 49 -8.53 -2.20 -7.24
C ILE A 49 -8.04 -0.78 -7.49
N GLU A 50 -8.39 -0.22 -8.65
CA GLU A 50 -8.20 1.17 -9.00
C GLU A 50 -9.54 1.78 -9.36
N ASN A 51 -9.87 2.95 -8.80
CA ASN A 51 -11.15 3.58 -9.10
C ASN A 51 -11.11 5.10 -9.04
N THR A 52 -12.00 5.72 -9.80
CA THR A 52 -12.40 7.14 -9.67
C THR A 52 -13.85 7.20 -9.20
N SER A 53 -14.48 8.38 -9.31
CA SER A 53 -15.93 8.55 -9.18
C SER A 53 -16.72 7.91 -10.33
N GLU A 54 -16.09 7.66 -11.48
CA GLU A 54 -16.76 7.26 -12.73
C GLU A 54 -16.34 5.87 -13.21
N LYS A 55 -15.11 5.44 -12.90
CA LYS A 55 -14.53 4.19 -13.41
C LYS A 55 -13.96 3.34 -12.28
N LEU A 56 -14.02 2.02 -12.48
CA LEU A 56 -13.50 0.99 -11.58
C LEU A 56 -12.83 -0.08 -12.43
N ASP A 57 -11.59 -0.43 -12.11
CA ASP A 57 -10.89 -1.61 -12.64
C ASP A 57 -10.27 -2.40 -11.48
N TYR A 58 -10.06 -3.70 -11.70
CA TYR A 58 -9.49 -4.57 -10.70
C TYR A 58 -8.75 -5.77 -11.32
N LYS A 59 -7.83 -6.34 -10.54
CA LYS A 59 -7.07 -7.52 -10.93
C LYS A 59 -6.79 -8.42 -9.74
N PHE A 60 -7.11 -9.71 -9.89
CA PHE A 60 -6.64 -10.73 -8.97
C PHE A 60 -5.21 -11.16 -9.32
N VAL A 61 -4.42 -11.42 -8.29
CA VAL A 61 -3.00 -11.73 -8.39
C VAL A 61 -2.68 -12.96 -7.57
N GLU A 62 -2.30 -14.05 -8.23
CA GLU A 62 -1.93 -15.29 -7.55
C GLU A 62 -0.42 -15.39 -7.28
N ARG A 63 0.40 -14.77 -8.15
CA ARG A 63 1.87 -14.86 -8.09
C ARG A 63 2.52 -13.58 -8.59
N GLY A 64 3.71 -13.31 -8.05
CA GLY A 64 4.58 -12.21 -8.45
C GLY A 64 4.76 -11.16 -7.37
N VAL A 65 5.56 -10.14 -7.69
CA VAL A 65 5.79 -8.97 -6.83
C VAL A 65 5.34 -7.74 -7.60
N PHE A 66 4.51 -6.92 -6.96
CA PHE A 66 3.90 -5.74 -7.58
C PHE A 66 4.30 -4.49 -6.81
N VAL A 67 4.65 -3.45 -7.54
CA VAL A 67 4.99 -2.14 -6.97
C VAL A 67 3.91 -1.17 -7.37
N TYR A 68 3.29 -0.57 -6.36
CA TYR A 68 2.28 0.47 -6.51
C TYR A 68 2.74 1.73 -5.80
N THR A 69 2.45 2.88 -6.41
CA THR A 69 2.68 4.19 -5.79
C THR A 69 1.38 5.00 -5.86
N ASN A 70 1.39 6.20 -6.42
CA ASN A 70 0.24 7.11 -6.43
C ASN A 70 -0.28 7.35 -7.86
N HIS A 71 -0.12 6.39 -8.76
CA HIS A 71 -0.64 6.44 -10.12
C HIS A 71 -1.27 5.09 -10.50
N PHE A 72 -2.21 5.15 -11.45
CA PHE A 72 -2.92 3.97 -11.97
C PHE A 72 -2.05 3.16 -12.92
N LEU A 73 -2.14 1.84 -12.82
CA LEU A 73 -1.37 0.87 -13.58
C LEU A 73 -2.27 -0.12 -14.33
N LEU A 74 -3.53 -0.29 -13.93
CA LEU A 74 -4.45 -1.16 -14.64
C LEU A 74 -4.85 -0.52 -15.98
N GLU A 75 -4.98 -1.36 -17.02
CA GLU A 75 -5.09 -0.90 -18.40
C GLU A 75 -6.28 0.05 -18.59
N GLU A 76 -7.42 -0.29 -18.00
CA GLU A 76 -8.62 0.53 -18.12
C GLU A 76 -8.52 1.85 -17.35
N MET A 77 -7.61 1.96 -16.39
CA MET A 77 -7.47 3.16 -15.57
C MET A 77 -6.33 4.08 -16.06
N LYS A 78 -5.54 3.61 -17.04
CA LYS A 78 -4.53 4.45 -17.70
C LYS A 78 -5.24 5.60 -18.42
N GLY A 79 -4.89 6.84 -18.06
CA GLY A 79 -5.45 8.05 -18.66
C GLY A 79 -6.67 8.66 -17.95
N GLU A 80 -7.24 7.97 -16.94
CA GLU A 80 -8.37 8.50 -16.15
C GLU A 80 -7.98 9.69 -15.26
N ILE A 81 -6.70 9.80 -14.90
CA ILE A 81 -6.15 10.96 -14.21
C ILE A 81 -5.44 11.81 -15.27
N ASP A 82 -6.05 12.96 -15.57
CA ASP A 82 -5.68 14.00 -16.55
C ASP A 82 -4.20 13.96 -16.97
N GLU A 83 -3.94 13.71 -18.26
CA GLU A 83 -2.58 13.70 -18.85
C GLU A 83 -1.80 14.98 -18.53
N LYS A 84 -2.50 16.11 -18.32
CA LYS A 84 -1.90 17.38 -17.92
C LYS A 84 -1.23 17.33 -16.54
N ARG A 85 -1.70 16.44 -15.65
CA ARG A 85 -1.13 16.26 -14.30
C ARG A 85 0.11 15.39 -14.27
N ILE A 86 0.44 14.66 -15.34
CA ILE A 86 1.63 13.82 -15.40
C ILE A 86 2.92 14.66 -15.20
N HIS A 87 2.87 15.93 -15.58
CA HIS A 87 3.97 16.89 -15.40
C HIS A 87 3.95 17.62 -14.04
N GLU A 88 2.91 17.46 -13.23
CA GLU A 88 2.88 18.02 -11.87
C GLU A 88 3.82 17.23 -10.93
N VAL A 89 4.38 17.93 -9.94
CA VAL A 89 5.34 17.38 -8.96
C VAL A 89 4.88 16.05 -8.31
N PRO A 90 3.59 15.84 -7.94
CA PRO A 90 3.11 14.56 -7.39
C PRO A 90 3.31 13.38 -8.35
N SER A 91 3.09 13.59 -9.65
CA SER A 91 3.22 12.56 -10.68
C SER A 91 4.69 12.20 -10.94
N LYS A 92 5.58 13.20 -10.93
CA LYS A 92 7.04 12.98 -11.00
C LYS A 92 7.53 12.14 -9.81
N SER A 93 7.10 12.47 -8.59
CA SER A 93 7.45 11.72 -7.37
C SER A 93 6.97 10.26 -7.43
N SER A 94 5.74 10.06 -7.89
CA SER A 94 5.11 8.73 -8.06
C SER A 94 5.95 7.84 -8.99
N ASN A 95 6.32 8.34 -10.17
CA ASN A 95 7.12 7.61 -11.14
C ASN A 95 8.53 7.28 -10.63
N ILE A 96 9.22 8.24 -9.99
CA ILE A 96 10.56 8.01 -9.42
C ILE A 96 10.51 6.90 -8.37
N ARG A 97 9.53 6.93 -7.47
CA ARG A 97 9.35 5.90 -6.43
C ARG A 97 8.99 4.54 -7.03
N TRP A 98 8.17 4.52 -8.07
CA TRP A 98 7.78 3.29 -8.75
C TRP A 98 8.98 2.63 -9.44
N LEU A 99 9.75 3.41 -10.20
CA LEU A 99 11.00 2.94 -10.81
C LEU A 99 11.99 2.44 -9.76
N ARG A 100 12.17 3.19 -8.66
CA ARG A 100 13.05 2.74 -7.57
C ARG A 100 12.57 1.44 -6.92
N GLY A 101 11.26 1.28 -6.71
CA GLY A 101 10.71 0.03 -6.19
C GLY A 101 10.95 -1.15 -7.13
N LYS A 102 10.88 -0.93 -8.44
CA LYS A 102 11.21 -1.93 -9.46
C LYS A 102 12.70 -2.30 -9.44
N GLU A 103 13.60 -1.31 -9.39
CA GLU A 103 15.04 -1.54 -9.22
C GLU A 103 15.33 -2.39 -7.98
N LEU A 104 14.73 -2.04 -6.84
CA LEU A 104 14.93 -2.77 -5.58
C LEU A 104 14.51 -4.24 -5.67
N ILE A 105 13.45 -4.55 -6.43
CA ILE A 105 13.03 -5.93 -6.69
C ILE A 105 14.01 -6.61 -7.64
N GLU A 106 14.46 -5.93 -8.70
CA GLU A 106 15.42 -6.48 -9.67
C GLU A 106 16.78 -6.79 -9.03
N GLU A 107 17.24 -5.95 -8.08
CA GLU A 107 18.43 -6.16 -7.25
C GLU A 107 18.36 -7.46 -6.43
N MET A 108 17.16 -8.02 -6.22
CA MET A 108 16.97 -9.31 -5.55
C MET A 108 17.25 -10.51 -6.46
N GLY A 109 17.22 -10.30 -7.78
CA GLY A 109 17.26 -11.38 -8.77
C GLY A 109 16.16 -12.41 -8.52
N ASN A 110 16.52 -13.70 -8.54
CA ASN A 110 15.58 -14.81 -8.35
C ASN A 110 15.30 -15.14 -6.87
N ARG A 111 15.83 -14.36 -5.93
CA ARG A 111 15.63 -14.57 -4.49
C ARG A 111 14.19 -14.24 -4.09
N LYS A 112 13.60 -15.07 -3.23
CA LYS A 112 12.32 -14.73 -2.57
C LYS A 112 12.50 -13.51 -1.67
N ILE A 113 11.65 -12.50 -1.85
CA ILE A 113 11.63 -11.29 -1.02
C ILE A 113 11.05 -11.62 0.35
N GLY A 114 11.84 -11.41 1.40
CA GLY A 114 11.41 -11.62 2.78
C GLY A 114 11.01 -10.32 3.49
N VAL A 115 10.54 -10.46 4.73
CA VAL A 115 10.17 -9.31 5.58
C VAL A 115 11.34 -8.35 5.79
N GLU A 116 12.55 -8.86 6.02
CA GLU A 116 13.73 -8.00 6.23
C GLU A 116 14.10 -7.21 4.98
N ASP A 117 13.87 -7.76 3.78
CA ASP A 117 14.07 -7.03 2.54
C ASP A 117 13.06 -5.89 2.40
N LEU A 118 11.79 -6.13 2.76
CA LEU A 118 10.75 -5.09 2.77
C LEU A 118 11.04 -3.99 3.81
N LYS A 119 11.55 -4.34 4.99
CA LYS A 119 12.01 -3.37 6.00
C LYS A 119 13.21 -2.55 5.51
N ARG A 120 14.09 -3.15 4.70
CA ARG A 120 15.20 -2.43 4.05
C ARG A 120 14.67 -1.48 2.98
N PHE A 121 13.75 -1.94 2.13
CA PHE A 121 13.16 -1.13 1.06
C PHE A 121 12.39 0.08 1.60
N SER A 122 11.65 -0.09 2.70
CA SER A 122 10.90 1.00 3.34
C SER A 122 11.80 2.09 3.94
N ARG A 123 13.11 1.82 4.10
CA ARG A 123 14.15 2.74 4.58
C ARG A 123 14.95 3.38 3.45
N ASP A 124 14.65 3.07 2.19
CA ASP A 124 15.40 3.58 1.04
C ASP A 124 15.21 5.09 0.88
N THR A 125 16.31 5.83 0.97
CA THR A 125 16.37 7.30 0.82
C THR A 125 16.93 7.74 -0.53
N LYS A 126 17.13 6.80 -1.49
CA LYS A 126 17.63 7.15 -2.82
C LYS A 126 16.61 8.07 -3.51
N ASN A 127 17.10 8.99 -4.34
CA ASN A 127 16.29 10.00 -5.04
C ASN A 127 15.62 11.05 -4.15
N PHE A 128 16.15 11.31 -2.94
CA PHE A 128 15.69 12.42 -2.10
C PHE A 128 15.61 13.74 -2.89
N PRO A 129 14.54 14.55 -2.76
CA PRO A 129 13.40 14.43 -1.82
C PRO A 129 12.23 13.53 -2.30
N TYR A 130 12.38 12.81 -3.40
CA TYR A 130 11.36 11.90 -3.97
C TYR A 130 11.59 10.44 -3.60
N SER A 131 12.28 10.18 -2.48
CA SER A 131 12.61 8.83 -2.02
C SER A 131 11.39 8.02 -1.57
N LEU A 132 11.54 6.70 -1.47
CA LEU A 132 10.52 5.82 -0.88
C LEU A 132 10.29 6.16 0.60
N CYS A 133 11.38 6.30 1.36
CA CYS A 133 11.38 6.86 2.70
C CYS A 133 11.63 8.37 2.63
N ASN A 134 10.57 9.15 2.44
CA ASN A 134 10.68 10.61 2.40
C ASN A 134 10.50 11.21 3.80
N ASN A 135 11.58 11.70 4.39
CA ASN A 135 11.57 12.44 5.66
C ASN A 135 11.74 13.95 5.47
N SER A 136 11.58 14.45 4.24
CA SER A 136 11.77 15.85 3.90
C SER A 136 10.65 16.73 4.43
N ASN A 137 11.01 17.93 4.87
CA ASN A 137 10.08 19.04 5.13
C ASN A 137 9.88 19.94 3.90
N ILE A 138 10.53 19.64 2.77
CA ILE A 138 10.43 20.42 1.52
C ILE A 138 9.02 20.31 0.91
N PHE A 139 8.36 19.16 1.09
CA PHE A 139 7.03 18.90 0.56
C PHE A 139 6.04 18.57 1.68
N PRO A 140 4.73 18.84 1.48
CA PRO A 140 3.71 18.49 2.47
C PRO A 140 3.46 16.97 2.58
N TRP A 141 4.02 16.16 1.69
CA TRP A 141 3.96 14.70 1.76
C TRP A 141 5.26 14.12 2.30
N ARG A 142 5.18 13.34 3.38
CA ARG A 142 6.30 12.62 4.00
C ARG A 142 5.85 11.23 4.45
N THR A 143 6.80 10.31 4.58
CA THR A 143 6.56 8.99 5.15
C THR A 143 6.28 9.15 6.64
N LEU A 144 5.08 8.80 7.09
CA LEU A 144 4.69 8.89 8.50
C LEU A 144 4.90 7.58 9.26
N SER A 145 4.76 6.46 8.55
CA SER A 145 4.78 5.12 9.11
C SER A 145 4.95 4.10 7.99
N ALA A 146 5.31 2.87 8.33
CA ALA A 146 5.30 1.76 7.38
C ALA A 146 4.75 0.50 8.03
N PHE A 147 4.00 -0.27 7.24
CA PHE A 147 3.36 -1.51 7.65
C PHE A 147 3.76 -2.62 6.68
N ILE A 148 4.16 -3.77 7.20
CA ILE A 148 4.42 -4.98 6.43
C ILE A 148 3.55 -6.08 7.02
N HIS A 149 2.61 -6.58 6.23
CA HIS A 149 1.72 -7.67 6.64
C HIS A 149 2.21 -8.97 6.02
N LYS A 150 2.45 -9.98 6.85
CA LYS A 150 2.72 -11.36 6.43
C LYS A 150 1.49 -12.20 6.74
N ILE A 151 0.80 -12.60 5.68
CA ILE A 151 -0.40 -13.46 5.75
C ILE A 151 0.05 -14.91 5.51
N GLY A 152 -0.25 -15.80 6.45
CA GLY A 152 0.01 -17.24 6.32
C GLY A 152 -0.83 -17.88 5.22
N HIS A 153 -0.32 -18.96 4.61
CA HIS A 153 -0.98 -19.66 3.51
C HIS A 153 -2.02 -20.69 3.97
N THR A 154 -1.93 -21.15 5.23
CA THR A 154 -2.77 -22.23 5.77
C THR A 154 -3.44 -21.81 7.07
N SER A 155 -4.57 -22.45 7.39
CA SER A 155 -5.26 -22.22 8.67
C SER A 155 -4.37 -22.70 9.82
N GLY A 156 -3.93 -21.78 10.67
CA GLY A 156 -3.01 -22.07 11.79
C GLY A 156 -1.60 -21.51 11.60
N GLU A 157 -1.26 -21.00 10.40
CA GLU A 157 -0.08 -20.15 10.27
C GLU A 157 -0.32 -18.79 10.93
N ILE A 158 0.70 -18.31 11.63
CA ILE A 158 0.59 -17.05 12.36
C ILE A 158 0.72 -15.88 11.37
N HIS A 159 -0.25 -14.98 11.44
CA HIS A 159 -0.32 -13.76 10.66
C HIS A 159 0.35 -12.63 11.43
N TYR A 160 1.29 -11.91 10.82
CA TYR A 160 2.05 -10.86 11.50
C TYR A 160 1.95 -9.51 10.79
N SER A 161 1.89 -8.45 11.58
CA SER A 161 2.11 -7.07 11.16
C SER A 161 3.42 -6.56 11.74
N PHE A 162 4.32 -6.11 10.89
CA PHE A 162 5.51 -5.37 11.29
C PHE A 162 5.24 -3.89 11.08
N ILE A 163 5.29 -3.12 12.16
CA ILE A 163 4.85 -1.72 12.18
C ILE A 163 6.02 -0.81 12.57
N SER A 164 6.22 0.23 11.79
CA SER A 164 7.10 1.36 12.09
C SER A 164 6.24 2.58 12.43
N ASN A 165 6.15 2.91 13.72
CA ASN A 165 5.47 4.11 14.22
C ASN A 165 6.38 5.33 14.08
N GLY A 166 6.37 5.96 12.91
CA GLY A 166 7.27 7.04 12.53
C GLY A 166 8.04 6.70 11.24
N VAL A 167 8.92 7.62 10.83
CA VAL A 167 9.71 7.49 9.61
C VAL A 167 10.62 6.24 9.70
N PRO A 168 10.51 5.24 8.80
CA PRO A 168 11.21 3.96 8.92
C PRO A 168 12.72 4.03 9.11
N ILE A 169 13.39 5.08 8.61
CA ILE A 169 14.84 5.27 8.76
C ILE A 169 15.25 5.55 10.22
N SER A 170 14.37 6.16 11.02
CA SER A 170 14.64 6.54 12.41
C SER A 170 13.96 5.64 13.44
N THR A 171 13.16 4.68 13.00
CA THR A 171 12.32 3.85 13.88
C THR A 171 12.59 2.36 13.71
N LYS A 172 12.31 1.61 14.78
CA LYS A 172 12.34 0.15 14.77
C LYS A 172 10.97 -0.40 14.37
N TYR A 173 10.99 -1.60 13.80
CA TYR A 173 9.77 -2.35 13.51
C TYR A 173 9.34 -3.15 14.73
N ILE A 174 8.07 -3.02 15.10
CA ILE A 174 7.42 -3.81 16.13
C ILE A 174 6.61 -4.89 15.44
N CYS A 175 6.75 -6.14 15.88
CA CYS A 175 6.03 -7.28 15.35
C CYS A 175 4.80 -7.54 16.22
N LEU A 176 3.63 -7.58 15.60
CA LEU A 176 2.36 -7.91 16.25
C LEU A 176 1.71 -9.07 15.50
N SER A 177 1.06 -9.97 16.23
CA SER A 177 0.13 -10.89 15.57
C SER A 177 -1.12 -10.13 15.14
N ILE A 178 -1.62 -10.41 13.93
CA ILE A 178 -2.84 -9.79 13.38
C ILE A 178 -4.09 -10.31 14.09
N THR A 179 -3.99 -11.45 14.78
CA THR A 179 -5.09 -12.07 15.51
C THR A 179 -5.12 -11.66 16.99
N GLU A 180 -4.21 -10.79 17.45
CA GLU A 180 -4.30 -10.26 18.81
C GLU A 180 -5.56 -9.40 18.94
N GLU A 181 -6.29 -9.60 20.04
CA GLU A 181 -7.51 -8.84 20.32
C GLU A 181 -7.20 -7.39 20.75
N GLU A 182 -6.01 -7.16 21.30
CA GLU A 182 -5.60 -5.86 21.83
C GLU A 182 -4.29 -5.38 21.21
N THR A 183 -4.21 -4.06 20.97
CA THR A 183 -2.94 -3.42 20.61
C THR A 183 -2.13 -3.15 21.88
N PRO A 184 -0.87 -3.62 21.97
CA PRO A 184 -0.03 -3.37 23.14
C PRO A 184 0.08 -1.89 23.50
N LEU A 185 -0.12 -1.54 24.78
CA LEU A 185 -0.10 -0.16 25.27
C LEU A 185 1.20 0.59 24.91
N SER A 186 2.34 -0.10 24.90
CA SER A 186 3.64 0.49 24.52
C SER A 186 3.63 1.13 23.14
N LEU A 187 2.81 0.65 22.20
CA LEU A 187 2.65 1.27 20.88
C LEU A 187 1.91 2.60 20.90
N LEU A 188 1.10 2.83 21.93
CA LEU A 188 0.33 4.07 22.12
C LEU A 188 1.12 5.09 22.93
N THR A 189 2.12 4.65 23.70
CA THR A 189 2.87 5.50 24.64
C THR A 189 4.29 5.84 24.18
N ASP A 190 4.94 5.00 23.36
CA ASP A 190 6.34 5.18 22.95
C ASP A 190 6.50 6.03 21.67
N TYR A 191 5.76 7.14 21.56
CA TYR A 191 5.98 8.11 20.49
C TYR A 191 7.22 8.96 20.80
N VAL A 192 8.34 8.63 20.15
CA VAL A 192 9.47 9.58 20.03
C VAL A 192 9.14 10.52 18.88
N ILE A 193 8.75 11.75 19.22
CA ILE A 193 8.50 12.85 18.26
C ILE A 193 9.80 13.31 17.62
#